data_AF-A0A6N8H5C0-F1
#
_entry.id   AF-A0A6N8H5C0-F1
#
_cell.length_a   1.000
_cell.length_b   1.000
_cell.length_c   1.000
_cell.angle_alpha   90.00
_cell.angle_beta   90.00
_cell.angle_gamma   90.00
#
_symmetry.space_group_name_H-M   'P 1'
#
loop_
_entity.id
_entity.type
_entity.pdbx_description
1 polymer ?
#
loop_
_entity_poly.entity_id
_entity_poly.type
_entity_poly.pdbx_seq_one_letter_code
_entity_poly.pdbx_strand_id
1 'polypeptide(L)'
;MKEMKEKIYDARTGMEYILIGDYYLPALKVPRTRPVDRWGMLHKAYLKLRKPAYYQSLLLNGKLDAVLADVEEQAAERYEVLIEQMSQRESISEKLKEENQMEWVRRMRNLENRAEEIVKAELIYTFERR
;
A
#
# COMPACT_ATOMS: atom_id res chain seq x y z
N MET A 1 43.28 -9.20 27.99
CA MET A 1 41.81 -9.04 28.00
C MET A 1 41.28 -9.69 26.73
N LYS A 2 40.18 -10.44 26.81
CA LYS A 2 39.59 -11.10 25.64
C LYS A 2 38.88 -10.02 24.82
N GLU A 3 39.35 -9.77 23.61
CA GLU A 3 38.79 -8.75 22.73
C GLU A 3 37.35 -9.15 22.36
N MET A 4 36.38 -8.28 22.65
CA MET A 4 34.98 -8.54 22.30
C MET A 4 34.79 -8.28 20.80
N LYS A 5 34.16 -9.23 20.11
CA LYS A 5 33.89 -9.09 18.68
C LYS A 5 32.73 -8.13 18.47
N GLU A 6 32.82 -7.29 17.45
CA GLU A 6 31.74 -6.36 17.10
C GLU A 6 30.41 -7.08 16.77
N LYS A 7 30.50 -8.26 16.15
CA LYS A 7 29.35 -9.08 15.76
C LYS A 7 29.56 -10.54 16.13
N ILE A 8 28.51 -11.17 16.65
CA ILE A 8 28.46 -12.61 16.93
C ILE A 8 27.19 -13.22 16.35
N TYR A 9 27.26 -14.49 15.96
CA TYR A 9 26.12 -15.28 15.50
C TYR A 9 25.88 -16.43 16.48
N ASP A 10 24.66 -16.55 16.97
CA ASP A 10 24.24 -17.66 17.82
C ASP A 10 23.54 -18.74 16.98
N ALA A 11 24.23 -19.87 16.77
CA ALA A 11 23.68 -20.99 16.00
C ALA A 11 22.49 -21.69 16.69
N ARG A 12 22.27 -21.49 17.99
CA ARG A 12 21.14 -22.09 18.72
C ARG A 12 19.84 -21.34 18.48
N THR A 13 19.91 -20.00 18.40
CA THR A 13 18.74 -19.14 18.13
C THR A 13 18.64 -18.72 16.66
N GLY A 14 19.72 -18.87 15.89
CA GLY A 14 19.83 -18.40 14.51
C GLY A 14 19.95 -16.89 14.38
N MET A 15 20.27 -16.17 15.46
CA MET A 15 20.28 -14.70 15.50
C MET A 15 21.70 -14.11 15.45
N GLU A 16 21.82 -12.98 14.76
CA GLU A 16 23.00 -12.11 14.82
C GLU A 16 22.87 -11.15 16.00
N TYR A 17 23.98 -10.87 16.69
CA TYR A 17 24.07 -9.85 17.73
C TYR A 17 25.18 -8.87 17.43
N ILE A 18 24.97 -7.61 17.81
CA ILE A 18 25.91 -6.49 17.71
C ILE A 18 26.32 -6.04 19.10
N LEU A 19 27.60 -5.73 19.29
CA LEU A 19 28.11 -5.17 20.54
C LEU A 19 27.72 -3.69 20.63
N ILE A 20 26.95 -3.32 21.65
CA ILE A 20 26.57 -1.95 21.99
C ILE A 20 27.00 -1.69 23.43
N GLY A 21 28.08 -0.90 23.59
CA GLY A 21 28.75 -0.74 24.89
C GLY A 21 29.32 -2.07 25.37
N ASP A 22 28.88 -2.53 26.54
CA ASP A 22 29.35 -3.77 27.17
C ASP A 22 28.41 -4.96 26.93
N TYR A 23 27.38 -4.81 26.08
CA TYR A 23 26.32 -5.79 25.88
C TYR A 23 26.13 -6.16 24.41
N TYR A 24 25.77 -7.43 24.16
CA TYR A 24 25.33 -7.89 22.85
C TYR A 24 23.81 -7.75 22.72
N LEU A 25 23.37 -6.97 21.73
CA LEU A 25 21.96 -6.81 21.39
C LEU A 25 21.64 -7.53 20.08
N PRO A 26 20.47 -8.21 19.97
CA PRO A 26 20.06 -8.82 18.71
C PRO A 26 20.02 -7.78 17.58
N ALA A 27 20.66 -8.10 16.46
CA ALA A 27 20.69 -7.28 15.26
C ALA A 27 19.37 -7.42 14.47
N LEU A 28 18.27 -6.98 15.09
CA LEU A 28 16.93 -7.04 14.49
C LEU A 28 16.88 -6.13 13.25
N LYS A 29 16.60 -6.72 12.10
CA LYS A 29 16.34 -5.98 10.85
C LYS A 29 14.84 -5.86 10.67
N VAL A 30 14.35 -4.64 10.50
CA VAL A 30 12.96 -4.43 10.09
C VAL A 30 12.83 -4.96 8.66
N PRO A 31 11.88 -5.86 8.37
CA PRO A 31 11.65 -6.30 7.01
C PRO A 31 11.34 -5.08 6.14
N ARG A 32 11.95 -5.00 4.96
CA ARG A 32 11.66 -3.92 4.00
C ARG A 32 10.22 -4.07 3.55
N THR A 33 9.35 -3.16 3.98
CA THR A 33 7.97 -3.07 3.52
C THR A 33 7.91 -2.31 2.20
N ARG A 34 7.08 -2.80 1.26
CA ARG A 34 6.71 -2.03 0.07
C ARG A 34 6.03 -0.71 0.51
N PRO A 35 6.18 0.38 -0.26
CA PRO A 35 5.51 1.64 0.05
C PRO A 35 3.99 1.44 0.03
N VAL A 36 3.31 2.03 1.01
CA VAL A 36 1.86 2.07 1.10
C VAL A 36 1.47 3.54 1.10
N ASP A 37 0.61 3.92 0.16
CA ASP A 37 0.19 5.31 -0.02
C ASP A 37 -1.34 5.41 0.15
N ARG A 38 -2.01 6.16 -0.72
CA ARG A 38 -3.41 6.54 -0.58
C ARG A 38 -4.33 5.32 -0.47
N TRP A 39 -4.19 4.34 -1.36
CA TRP A 39 -5.14 3.23 -1.47
C TRP A 39 -5.02 2.27 -0.29
N GLY A 40 -3.80 1.87 0.06
CA GLY A 40 -3.56 1.01 1.21
C GLY A 40 -3.88 1.70 2.52
N MET A 41 -3.65 3.02 2.67
CA MET A 41 -4.10 3.75 3.86
C MET A 41 -5.62 3.81 3.98
N LEU A 42 -6.32 3.99 2.85
CA LEU A 42 -7.78 3.95 2.81
C LEU A 42 -8.32 2.57 3.19
N HIS A 43 -7.70 1.49 2.68
CA HIS A 43 -8.05 0.13 3.04
C HIS A 43 -7.78 -0.16 4.51
N LYS A 44 -6.65 0.30 5.05
CA LYS A 44 -6.34 0.20 6.50
C LYS A 44 -7.41 0.88 7.35
N ALA A 45 -7.85 2.07 6.97
CA ALA A 45 -8.92 2.79 7.67
C ALA A 45 -10.24 2.01 7.62
N TYR A 46 -10.59 1.44 6.47
CA TYR A 46 -11.76 0.58 6.32
C TYR A 46 -11.67 -0.67 7.21
N LEU A 47 -10.55 -1.38 7.21
CA LEU A 47 -10.35 -2.56 8.05
C LEU A 47 -10.53 -2.24 9.53
N LYS A 48 -9.97 -1.13 10.01
CA LYS A 48 -10.15 -0.69 11.40
C LYS A 48 -11.61 -0.40 11.76
N LEU A 49 -12.35 0.27 10.86
CA LEU A 49 -13.71 0.71 11.13
C LEU A 49 -14.75 -0.40 10.94
N ARG A 50 -14.59 -1.26 9.94
CA ARG A 50 -15.60 -2.21 9.48
C ARG A 50 -15.25 -3.67 9.73
N LYS A 51 -13.95 -4.01 9.79
CA LYS A 51 -13.46 -5.39 9.97
C LYS A 51 -12.40 -5.49 11.10
N PRO A 52 -12.69 -5.02 12.34
CA PRO A 52 -11.67 -4.92 13.39
C PRO A 52 -11.06 -6.28 13.77
N ALA A 53 -11.83 -7.38 13.78
CA ALA A 53 -11.30 -8.71 14.07
C ALA A 53 -10.27 -9.17 13.03
N TYR A 54 -10.55 -8.94 11.74
CA TYR A 54 -9.63 -9.26 10.64
C TYR A 54 -8.41 -8.35 10.64
N TYR A 55 -8.59 -7.06 10.93
CA TYR A 55 -7.47 -6.13 11.12
C TYR A 55 -6.52 -6.63 12.22
N GLN A 56 -7.06 -7.03 13.38
CA GLN A 56 -6.25 -7.52 14.49
C GLN A 56 -5.54 -8.83 14.16
N SER A 57 -6.19 -9.76 13.46
CA SER A 57 -5.54 -11.01 13.06
C SER A 57 -4.38 -10.76 12.07
N LEU A 58 -4.52 -9.83 11.13
CA LEU A 58 -3.45 -9.44 10.21
C LEU A 58 -2.28 -8.77 10.95
N LEU A 59 -2.59 -7.90 11.92
CA LEU A 59 -1.59 -7.20 12.73
C LEU A 59 -0.77 -8.18 13.59
N LEU A 60 -1.45 -9.09 14.29
CA LEU A 60 -0.81 -10.08 15.17
C LEU A 60 0.04 -11.09 14.38
N ASN A 61 -0.38 -11.44 13.17
CA ASN A 61 0.36 -12.33 12.29
C ASN A 61 1.49 -11.64 11.50
N GLY A 62 1.68 -10.32 11.67
CA GLY A 62 2.68 -9.55 10.93
C GLY A 62 2.43 -9.48 9.41
N LYS A 63 1.21 -9.76 8.95
CA LYS A 63 0.85 -9.81 7.52
C LYS A 63 0.18 -8.52 7.02
N LEU A 64 -0.14 -7.60 7.93
CA LEU A 64 -0.87 -6.37 7.60
C LEU A 64 -0.17 -5.57 6.49
N ASP A 65 1.13 -5.30 6.63
CA ASP A 65 1.85 -4.45 5.66
C ASP A 65 1.92 -5.09 4.27
N ALA A 66 2.01 -6.41 4.19
CA ALA A 66 1.99 -7.14 2.92
C ALA A 66 0.63 -6.97 2.21
N VAL A 67 -0.48 -7.16 2.94
CA VAL A 67 -1.84 -7.00 2.42
C VAL A 67 -2.10 -5.56 1.98
N LEU A 68 -1.69 -4.57 2.77
CA LEU A 68 -1.88 -3.16 2.41
C LEU A 68 -1.10 -2.79 1.15
N ALA A 69 0.11 -3.33 0.98
CA ALA A 69 0.90 -3.12 -0.22
C ALA A 69 0.32 -3.82 -1.46
N ASP A 70 -0.23 -5.03 -1.30
CA ASP A 70 -0.91 -5.71 -2.41
C ASP A 70 -2.14 -4.92 -2.88
N VAL A 71 -2.92 -4.38 -1.94
CA VAL A 71 -4.07 -3.54 -2.25
C VAL A 71 -3.64 -2.22 -2.90
N GLU A 72 -2.54 -1.61 -2.46
CA GLU A 72 -1.99 -0.41 -3.09
C GLU A 72 -1.64 -0.65 -4.56
N GLU A 73 -0.87 -1.71 -4.82
CA GLU A 73 -0.41 -2.08 -6.17
C GLU A 73 -1.59 -2.38 -7.10
N GLN A 74 -2.53 -3.22 -6.65
CA GLN A 74 -3.72 -3.58 -7.44
C GLN A 74 -4.64 -2.38 -7.69
N ALA A 75 -4.82 -1.50 -6.68
CA ALA A 75 -5.68 -0.34 -6.82
C ALA A 75 -5.08 0.71 -7.75
N ALA A 76 -3.77 0.94 -7.69
CA ALA A 76 -3.07 1.85 -8.59
C ALA A 76 -3.14 1.36 -10.04
N GLU A 77 -2.82 0.10 -10.30
CA GLU A 77 -2.91 -0.50 -11.64
C GLU A 77 -4.34 -0.44 -12.18
N ARG A 78 -5.32 -0.80 -11.35
CA ARG A 78 -6.74 -0.76 -11.74
C ARG A 78 -7.20 0.65 -12.06
N TYR A 79 -6.77 1.63 -11.26
CA TYR A 79 -7.07 3.04 -11.49
C TYR A 79 -6.53 3.51 -12.84
N GLU A 80 -5.25 3.27 -13.12
CA GLU A 80 -4.61 3.68 -14.39
C GLU A 80 -5.33 3.09 -15.61
N VAL A 81 -5.64 1.80 -15.56
CA VAL A 81 -6.40 1.12 -16.64
C VAL A 81 -7.78 1.74 -16.83
N LEU A 82 -8.50 2.08 -15.75
CA LEU A 82 -9.81 2.72 -15.84
C LEU A 82 -9.72 4.12 -16.43
N ILE A 83 -8.73 4.92 -16.02
CA ILE A 83 -8.50 6.26 -16.57
C ILE A 83 -8.28 6.18 -18.07
N GLU A 84 -7.39 5.29 -18.53
CA GLU A 84 -7.08 5.14 -19.94
C GLU A 84 -8.32 4.71 -20.75
N GLN A 85 -9.02 3.68 -20.29
CA GLN A 85 -10.20 3.16 -20.98
C GLN A 85 -11.34 4.18 -21.06
N MET A 86 -11.61 4.91 -19.98
CA MET A 86 -12.65 5.93 -19.96
C MET A 86 -12.26 7.14 -20.81
N SER A 87 -10.99 7.54 -20.81
CA SER A 87 -10.51 8.70 -21.56
C SER A 87 -10.65 8.48 -23.06
N GLN A 88 -10.29 7.27 -23.52
CA GLN A 88 -10.50 6.84 -24.91
C GLN A 88 -11.99 6.84 -25.29
N ARG A 89 -12.87 6.34 -24.42
CA ARG A 89 -14.32 6.29 -24.68
C ARG A 89 -14.96 7.67 -24.76
N GLU A 90 -14.55 8.60 -23.90
CA GLU A 90 -15.10 9.95 -23.81
C GLU A 90 -14.39 10.96 -24.72
N SER A 91 -13.42 10.49 -25.53
CA SER A 91 -12.63 11.29 -26.45
C SER A 91 -11.94 12.49 -25.78
N ILE A 92 -11.52 12.33 -24.52
CA ILE A 92 -10.78 13.35 -23.77
C ILE A 92 -9.35 13.34 -24.31
N SER A 93 -9.04 14.27 -25.19
CA SER A 93 -7.76 14.34 -25.91
C SER A 93 -7.01 15.63 -25.63
N GLU A 94 -5.72 15.65 -25.95
CA GLU A 94 -4.91 16.89 -25.90
C GLU A 94 -5.48 17.98 -26.83
N LYS A 95 -6.16 17.62 -27.94
CA LYS A 95 -6.86 18.60 -28.78
C LYS A 95 -7.96 19.34 -28.02
N LEU A 96 -8.76 18.61 -27.22
CA LEU A 96 -9.79 19.24 -26.38
C LEU A 96 -9.16 20.19 -25.34
N LYS A 97 -7.96 19.87 -24.86
CA LYS A 97 -7.22 20.68 -23.89
C LYS A 97 -6.69 21.98 -24.52
N GLU A 98 -6.26 21.92 -25.78
CA GLU A 98 -5.84 23.10 -26.57
C GLU A 98 -7.04 24.00 -26.91
N GLU A 99 -8.17 23.42 -27.32
CA GLU A 99 -9.36 24.17 -27.72
C GLU A 99 -10.13 24.72 -26.52
N ASN A 100 -10.25 23.95 -25.44
CA ASN A 100 -10.99 24.33 -24.24
C ASN A 100 -10.45 23.63 -22.99
N GLN A 101 -9.39 24.22 -22.44
CA GLN A 101 -8.71 23.73 -21.24
C GLN A 101 -9.64 23.55 -20.04
N MET A 102 -10.59 24.46 -19.81
CA MET A 102 -11.50 24.38 -18.66
C MET A 102 -12.48 23.20 -18.78
N GLU A 103 -12.99 22.95 -19.98
CA GLU A 103 -13.84 21.78 -20.24
C GLU A 103 -13.04 20.48 -20.09
N TRP A 104 -11.80 20.45 -20.57
CA TRP A 104 -10.91 19.31 -20.40
C TRP A 104 -10.69 18.98 -18.92
N VAL A 105 -10.36 19.98 -18.08
CA VAL A 105 -10.20 19.78 -16.62
C VAL A 105 -11.48 19.27 -15.99
N ARG A 106 -12.64 19.81 -16.38
CA ARG A 106 -13.94 19.39 -15.86
C ARG A 106 -14.22 17.91 -16.17
N ARG A 107 -13.98 17.48 -17.41
CA ARG A 107 -14.18 16.09 -17.83
C ARG A 107 -13.19 15.15 -17.18
N MET A 108 -11.91 15.52 -17.16
CA MET A 108 -10.86 14.73 -16.53
C MET A 108 -11.18 14.49 -15.05
N ARG A 109 -11.57 15.54 -14.31
CA ARG A 109 -11.96 15.42 -12.91
C ARG A 109 -13.18 14.52 -12.69
N ASN A 110 -14.18 14.58 -13.58
CA ASN A 110 -15.34 13.70 -13.51
C ASN A 110 -14.93 12.23 -13.70
N LEU A 111 -14.05 11.98 -14.68
CA LEU A 111 -13.52 10.68 -14.99
C LEU A 111 -12.69 10.10 -13.83
N GLU A 112 -11.78 10.90 -13.26
CA GLU A 112 -10.99 10.53 -12.08
C GLU A 112 -11.90 10.12 -10.92
N ASN A 113 -12.91 10.95 -10.60
CA ASN A 113 -13.86 10.63 -9.54
C ASN A 113 -14.57 9.28 -9.79
N ARG A 114 -14.99 9.01 -11.03
CA ARG A 114 -15.66 7.74 -11.38
C ARG A 114 -14.71 6.55 -11.29
N ALA A 115 -13.48 6.68 -11.76
CA ALA A 115 -12.47 5.64 -11.65
C ALA A 115 -12.15 5.35 -10.18
N GLU A 116 -12.00 6.38 -9.34
CA GLU A 116 -11.78 6.20 -7.91
C GLU A 116 -12.92 5.46 -7.22
N GLU A 117 -14.18 5.80 -7.52
CA GLU A 117 -15.33 5.13 -6.90
C GLU A 117 -15.40 3.64 -7.28
N ILE A 118 -15.05 3.29 -8.53
CA ILE A 118 -14.97 1.89 -8.96
C ILE A 118 -13.87 1.16 -8.18
N VAL A 119 -12.66 1.72 -8.10
CA VAL A 119 -11.53 1.11 -7.37
C VAL A 119 -11.87 0.94 -5.88
N LYS A 120 -12.49 1.97 -5.27
CA LYS A 120 -12.95 1.89 -3.88
C LYS A 120 -13.92 0.74 -3.68
N ALA A 121 -14.90 0.57 -4.57
CA ALA A 121 -15.90 -0.48 -4.46
C ALA A 121 -15.33 -1.88 -4.72
N GLU A 122 -14.44 -2.02 -5.72
CA GLU A 122 -13.88 -3.31 -6.14
C GLU A 122 -12.81 -3.83 -5.17
N LEU A 123 -11.90 -2.96 -4.72
CA LEU A 123 -10.66 -3.37 -4.04
C LEU A 123 -10.55 -2.89 -2.59
N ILE A 124 -11.07 -1.70 -2.28
CA ILE A 124 -10.88 -1.10 -0.94
C ILE A 124 -11.98 -1.54 0.03
N TYR A 125 -13.24 -1.42 -0.39
CA TYR A 125 -14.41 -1.67 0.44
C TYR A 125 -15.05 -3.00 0.05
N THR A 126 -14.24 -4.05 -0.08
CA THR A 126 -14.72 -5.38 -0.44
C THR A 126 -15.80 -5.83 0.54
N PHE A 127 -17.04 -5.75 0.05
CA PHE A 127 -18.22 -6.20 0.75
C PHE A 127 -18.24 -7.71 0.56
N GLU A 128 -17.97 -8.47 1.62
CA GLU A 128 -18.26 -9.89 1.60
C GLU A 128 -19.77 -10.01 1.43
N ARG A 129 -20.24 -10.44 0.24
CA ARG A 129 -21.62 -10.87 0.07
C ARG A 129 -21.82 -12.01 1.05
N ARG A 130 -22.58 -11.75 2.11
CA ARG A 130 -23.14 -12.77 3.00
C ARG A 130 -24.03 -13.72 2.21
#